data_AF-A0A239EKG2-F1
#
_entry.id   AF-A0A239EKG2-F1
#
_cell.length_a   1.000
_cell.length_b   1.000
_cell.length_c   1.000
_cell.angle_alpha   90.00
_cell.angle_beta   90.00
_cell.angle_gamma   90.00
#
_symmetry.space_group_name_H-M   'P 1'
#
loop_
_entity.id
_entity.type
_entity.pdbx_description
1 polymer ?
#
loop_
_entity_poly.entity_id
_entity_poly.type
_entity_poly.pdbx_seq_one_letter_code
_entity_poly.pdbx_strand_id
1 'polypeptide(L)'
;MRDPLYDAARAVEDAAAMPGTTPVRLHRIALPLFAVEIDALIEERQPYDLLDRFVGRAIAEAGLRTVPEIAAFLGLDEAMVERVLRFLGGVGHVAGLPDGSYALTDLGARSVRDDTRYVPKRDRQKLYFDGVLGGPLPAAYYGRKVVVWDRAQATEQKWHRLMSHACAFREDALQRLAERPDRRDFNVPDELREVAFRALDHAYLPCYVIRTRTSGGPSLLAYSAVSDTHDEHLGRLCLGWPALTGTLDAGDSSDVRAEFGGWLAERDIDPAQLRWTDAGTLRLTLPATRFRAHTAADGRKGTFPLVRLGSYVTARSHVLQLWCDDPRLRRAAILERALNRVTASRKLGAAEAEDFLARLSVQLETSPVTLDDLRRHAYHSGEIPLPF
;
A
#
# COMPACT_ATOMS: atom_id res chain seq x y z
N MET A 1 2.74 8.83 -16.27
CA MET A 1 2.66 9.03 -14.81
C MET A 1 1.96 7.80 -14.26
N ARG A 2 2.65 6.93 -13.50
CA ARG A 2 1.99 5.72 -12.93
C ARG A 2 0.93 6.21 -11.97
N ASP A 3 -0.31 5.73 -12.11
CA ASP A 3 -1.35 5.97 -11.12
C ASP A 3 -1.00 5.10 -9.91
N PRO A 4 -0.43 5.67 -8.83
CA PRO A 4 0.12 4.90 -7.73
C PRO A 4 -0.93 4.55 -6.68
N LEU A 5 -2.20 4.65 -7.07
CA LEU A 5 -3.35 4.49 -6.20
C LEU A 5 -4.02 3.16 -6.49
N TYR A 6 -4.63 2.60 -5.44
CA TYR A 6 -5.50 1.44 -5.58
C TYR A 6 -6.57 1.73 -6.65
N ASP A 7 -7.00 0.74 -7.43
CA ASP A 7 -8.03 0.98 -8.44
C ASP A 7 -9.40 1.22 -7.77
N ALA A 8 -9.98 2.40 -7.98
CA ALA A 8 -11.24 2.77 -7.33
C ALA A 8 -12.41 1.85 -7.70
N ALA A 9 -12.46 1.33 -8.93
CA ALA A 9 -13.50 0.38 -9.34
C ALA A 9 -13.31 -0.95 -8.63
N ARG A 10 -12.06 -1.42 -8.51
CA ARG A 10 -11.71 -2.62 -7.75
C ARG A 10 -12.10 -2.48 -6.27
N ALA A 11 -11.97 -1.30 -5.68
CA ALA A 11 -12.30 -1.08 -4.26
C ALA A 11 -13.82 -1.26 -4.03
N VAL A 12 -14.63 -0.71 -4.94
CA VAL A 12 -16.09 -0.87 -4.89
C VAL A 12 -16.50 -2.32 -5.16
N GLU A 13 -15.84 -2.99 -6.11
CA GLU A 13 -16.10 -4.41 -6.40
C GLU A 13 -15.75 -5.32 -5.21
N ASP A 14 -14.63 -5.07 -4.53
CA ASP A 14 -14.24 -5.78 -3.31
C ASP A 14 -15.28 -5.56 -2.20
N ALA A 15 -15.66 -4.31 -1.93
CA ALA A 15 -16.69 -3.97 -0.94
C ALA A 15 -18.05 -4.63 -1.26
N ALA A 16 -18.44 -4.71 -2.53
CA ALA A 16 -19.67 -5.36 -2.97
C ALA A 16 -19.62 -6.89 -2.89
N ALA A 17 -18.43 -7.49 -2.97
CA ALA A 17 -18.24 -8.93 -2.85
C ALA A 17 -18.31 -9.41 -1.39
N MET A 18 -18.17 -8.51 -0.41
CA MET A 18 -18.28 -8.83 1.00
C MET A 18 -19.73 -9.20 1.37
N PRO A 19 -19.97 -10.38 1.98
CA PRO A 19 -21.31 -10.79 2.37
C PRO A 19 -22.01 -9.75 3.26
N GLY A 20 -23.28 -9.46 2.96
CA GLY A 20 -24.09 -8.52 3.74
C GLY A 20 -23.65 -7.05 3.65
N THR A 21 -22.75 -6.71 2.73
CA THR A 21 -22.22 -5.35 2.55
C THR A 21 -22.72 -4.76 1.24
N THR A 22 -23.21 -3.52 1.28
CA THR A 22 -23.63 -2.78 0.07
C THR A 22 -22.89 -1.45 0.00
N PRO A 23 -22.00 -1.22 -0.97
CA PRO A 23 -21.33 0.06 -1.12
C PRO A 23 -22.32 1.12 -1.63
N VAL A 24 -22.34 2.29 -0.96
CA VAL A 24 -23.25 3.40 -1.29
C VAL A 24 -22.50 4.66 -1.73
N ARG A 25 -21.29 4.87 -1.20
CA ARG A 25 -20.42 5.98 -1.56
C ARG A 25 -18.97 5.55 -1.66
N LEU A 26 -18.21 6.17 -2.55
CA LEU A 26 -16.76 6.12 -2.60
C LEU A 26 -16.22 7.55 -2.44
N HIS A 27 -15.47 7.78 -1.38
CA HIS A 27 -14.80 9.04 -1.13
C HIS A 27 -13.31 8.89 -1.40
N ARG A 28 -12.75 9.81 -2.18
CA ARG A 28 -11.31 9.93 -2.39
C ARG A 28 -10.77 10.93 -1.38
N ILE A 29 -9.94 10.49 -0.44
CA ILE A 29 -9.40 11.36 0.61
C ILE A 29 -7.87 11.31 0.63
N ALA A 30 -7.27 12.39 1.10
CA ALA A 30 -5.85 12.43 1.45
C ALA A 30 -5.77 12.45 2.97
N LEU A 31 -5.45 11.30 3.57
CA LEU A 31 -5.35 11.12 5.02
C LEU A 31 -4.16 11.96 5.54
N PRO A 32 -4.33 12.81 6.55
CA PRO A 32 -3.27 13.65 7.06
C PRO A 32 -2.24 12.79 7.78
N LEU A 33 -0.97 13.06 7.51
CA LEU A 33 0.18 12.44 8.16
C LEU A 33 1.12 13.51 8.70
N PHE A 34 1.88 13.14 9.72
CA PHE A 34 3.10 13.80 10.13
C PHE A 34 4.28 13.07 9.49
N ALA A 35 5.09 13.77 8.72
CA ALA A 35 6.36 13.26 8.19
C ALA A 35 7.49 13.70 9.13
N VAL A 36 7.99 12.76 9.91
CA VAL A 36 9.10 12.98 10.85
C VAL A 36 10.39 12.57 10.16
N GLU A 37 11.26 13.54 9.91
CA GLU A 37 12.64 13.26 9.52
C GLU A 37 13.46 12.91 10.75
N ILE A 38 14.20 11.80 10.66
CA ILE A 38 15.09 11.31 11.70
C ILE A 38 16.53 11.24 11.21
N ASP A 39 17.46 11.42 12.13
CA ASP A 39 18.82 10.93 11.98
C ASP A 39 18.98 9.68 12.86
N ALA A 40 19.63 8.63 12.37
CA ALA A 40 19.92 7.42 13.13
C ALA A 40 21.34 6.93 12.84
N LEU A 41 21.94 6.23 13.81
CA LEU A 41 23.21 5.55 13.65
C LEU A 41 22.97 4.13 13.13
N ILE A 42 23.58 3.77 12.01
CA ILE A 42 23.63 2.42 11.47
C ILE A 42 25.05 1.87 11.47
N GLU A 43 25.19 0.55 11.60
CA GLU A 43 26.44 -0.17 11.39
C GLU A 43 26.48 -0.69 9.94
N GLU A 44 27.21 -0.01 9.05
CA GLU A 44 27.42 -0.47 7.68
C GLU A 44 28.44 -1.62 7.67
N ARG A 45 28.09 -2.75 7.03
CA ARG A 45 28.98 -3.92 6.92
C ARG A 45 29.84 -3.82 5.67
N GLN A 46 31.15 -3.87 5.83
CA GLN A 46 32.11 -3.80 4.73
C GLN A 46 33.12 -4.93 4.83
N PRO A 47 33.66 -5.41 3.69
CA PRO A 47 34.84 -6.27 3.73
C PRO A 47 36.01 -5.49 4.34
N TYR A 48 36.85 -6.19 5.10
CA TYR A 48 38.09 -5.61 5.61
C TYR A 48 39.09 -5.37 4.48
N ASP A 49 39.74 -4.22 4.52
CA ASP A 49 41.02 -4.07 3.86
C ASP A 49 42.08 -4.92 4.57
N LEU A 50 43.05 -5.45 3.80
CA LEU A 50 44.01 -6.44 4.30
C LEU A 50 44.78 -5.94 5.54
N LEU A 51 45.22 -4.68 5.51
CA LEU A 51 46.00 -4.09 6.59
C LEU A 51 45.16 -3.84 7.84
N ASP A 52 43.94 -3.32 7.69
CA ASP A 52 42.98 -3.12 8.78
C ASP A 52 42.72 -4.43 9.53
N ARG A 53 42.52 -5.52 8.78
CA ARG A 53 42.31 -6.87 9.33
C ARG A 53 43.50 -7.30 10.18
N PHE A 54 44.71 -7.22 9.64
CA PHE A 54 45.90 -7.71 10.34
C PHE A 54 46.29 -6.84 11.53
N VAL A 55 46.11 -5.51 11.44
CA VAL A 55 46.31 -4.61 12.59
C VAL A 55 45.27 -4.90 13.69
N GLY A 56 44.00 -5.07 13.34
CA GLY A 56 42.96 -5.45 14.31
C GLY A 56 43.26 -6.79 14.99
N ARG A 57 43.67 -7.82 14.22
CA ARG A 57 44.06 -9.13 14.76
C ARG A 57 45.33 -9.06 15.62
N ALA A 58 46.30 -8.24 15.26
CA ALA A 58 47.51 -8.04 16.07
C ALA A 58 47.17 -7.51 17.48
N ILE A 59 46.20 -6.60 17.59
CA ILE A 59 45.72 -6.11 18.88
C ILE A 59 44.89 -7.18 19.60
N ALA A 60 43.96 -7.84 18.89
CA ALA A 60 43.03 -8.81 19.50
C ALA A 60 43.68 -10.12 19.95
N GLU A 61 44.52 -10.70 19.10
CA GLU A 61 45.02 -12.08 19.23
C GLU A 61 46.46 -12.11 19.76
N ALA A 62 47.29 -11.16 19.34
CA ALA A 62 48.69 -11.08 19.78
C ALA A 62 48.90 -10.08 20.94
N GLY A 63 47.88 -9.30 21.31
CA GLY A 63 47.93 -8.37 22.43
C GLY A 63 48.91 -7.21 22.23
N LEU A 64 49.27 -6.88 20.99
CA LEU A 64 50.18 -5.78 20.65
C LEU A 64 49.43 -4.46 20.78
N ARG A 65 50.00 -3.50 21.52
CA ARG A 65 49.25 -2.27 21.88
C ARG A 65 49.96 -0.99 21.46
N THR A 66 51.17 -1.06 20.93
CA THR A 66 51.90 0.14 20.49
C THR A 66 52.22 0.07 19.00
N VAL A 67 52.41 1.24 18.38
CA VAL A 67 52.81 1.33 16.96
C VAL A 67 54.08 0.52 16.67
N PRO A 68 55.17 0.63 17.46
CA PRO A 68 56.39 -0.13 17.17
C PRO A 68 56.20 -1.65 17.27
N GLU A 69 55.43 -2.13 18.25
CA GLU A 69 55.13 -3.56 18.40
C GLU A 69 54.36 -4.11 17.19
N ILE A 70 53.32 -3.39 16.76
CA ILE A 70 52.47 -3.80 15.64
C ILE A 70 53.26 -3.74 14.33
N ALA A 71 54.06 -2.70 14.12
CA ALA A 71 54.91 -2.53 12.94
C ALA A 71 55.95 -3.65 12.83
N ALA A 72 56.67 -3.93 13.91
CA ALA A 72 57.66 -5.00 13.97
C ALA A 72 57.05 -6.38 13.72
N PHE A 73 55.88 -6.66 14.30
CA PHE A 73 55.21 -7.95 14.14
C PHE A 73 54.67 -8.19 12.73
N LEU A 74 54.10 -7.16 12.10
CA LEU A 74 53.51 -7.24 10.76
C LEU A 74 54.53 -7.02 9.63
N GLY A 75 55.77 -6.64 9.94
CA GLY A 75 56.80 -6.30 8.95
C GLY A 75 56.45 -5.05 8.14
N LEU A 76 55.84 -4.06 8.80
CA LEU A 76 55.38 -2.80 8.19
C LEU A 76 56.18 -1.61 8.73
N ASP A 77 56.14 -0.51 7.98
CA ASP A 77 56.64 0.79 8.45
C ASP A 77 55.70 1.40 9.50
N GLU A 78 56.25 2.04 10.53
CA GLU A 78 55.48 2.65 11.62
C GLU A 78 54.47 3.70 11.12
N ALA A 79 54.81 4.51 10.10
CA ALA A 79 53.90 5.51 9.56
C ALA A 79 52.69 4.88 8.85
N MET A 80 52.86 3.68 8.28
CA MET A 80 51.75 2.90 7.73
C MET A 80 50.82 2.41 8.85
N VAL A 81 51.37 1.86 9.93
CA VAL A 81 50.60 1.40 11.08
C VAL A 81 49.85 2.55 11.74
N GLU A 82 50.50 3.71 11.93
CA GLU A 82 49.83 4.92 12.43
C GLU A 82 48.67 5.35 11.54
N ARG A 83 48.82 5.27 10.21
CA ARG A 83 47.75 5.62 9.27
C ARG A 83 46.55 4.68 9.41
N VAL A 84 46.80 3.38 9.54
CA VAL A 84 45.76 2.36 9.76
C VAL A 84 45.10 2.56 11.11
N LEU A 85 45.85 2.74 12.20
CA LEU A 85 45.31 2.98 13.54
C LEU A 85 44.49 4.27 13.60
N ARG A 86 44.92 5.34 12.92
CA ARG A 86 44.15 6.59 12.81
C ARG A 86 42.85 6.39 12.07
N PHE A 87 42.86 5.62 10.97
CA PHE A 87 41.65 5.26 10.24
C PHE A 87 40.70 4.41 11.09
N LEU A 88 41.21 3.32 11.70
CA LEU A 88 40.45 2.45 12.60
C LEU A 88 39.91 3.21 13.82
N GLY A 89 40.65 4.18 14.34
CA GLY A 89 40.18 5.08 15.38
C GLY A 89 39.07 6.01 14.89
N GLY A 90 39.18 6.55 13.67
CA GLY A 90 38.14 7.36 13.04
C GLY A 90 36.81 6.63 12.83
N VAL A 91 36.84 5.33 12.56
CA VAL A 91 35.64 4.47 12.47
C VAL A 91 35.27 3.78 13.80
N GLY A 92 35.95 4.12 14.89
CA GLY A 92 35.63 3.66 16.24
C GLY A 92 36.00 2.21 16.55
N HIS A 93 36.89 1.57 15.78
CA HIS A 93 37.38 0.21 16.04
C HIS A 93 38.48 0.15 17.09
N VAL A 94 39.30 1.21 17.15
CA VAL A 94 40.45 1.31 18.04
C VAL A 94 40.32 2.59 18.87
N ALA A 95 40.62 2.50 20.15
CA ALA A 95 40.76 3.65 21.04
C ALA A 95 42.22 3.82 21.44
N GLY A 96 42.73 5.04 21.35
CA GLY A 96 44.00 5.42 21.99
C GLY A 96 43.79 5.61 23.49
N LEU A 97 44.67 5.03 24.29
CA LEU A 97 44.68 5.12 25.75
C LEU A 97 45.62 6.23 26.22
N PRO A 98 45.45 6.75 27.46
CA PRO A 98 46.26 7.86 27.98
C PRO A 98 47.76 7.57 28.06
N ASP A 99 48.15 6.29 28.12
CA ASP A 99 49.54 5.82 28.16
C ASP A 99 50.19 5.72 26.77
N GLY A 100 49.49 6.14 25.71
CA GLY A 100 49.96 6.06 24.33
C GLY A 100 49.76 4.68 23.69
N SER A 101 49.15 3.74 24.40
CA SER A 101 48.80 2.42 23.87
C SER A 101 47.44 2.44 23.17
N TYR A 102 47.14 1.38 22.42
CA TYR A 102 45.91 1.19 21.68
C TYR A 102 45.17 -0.06 22.16
N ALA A 103 43.84 0.03 22.21
CA ALA A 103 42.97 -1.09 22.49
C ALA A 103 41.81 -1.14 21.49
N LEU A 104 41.30 -2.34 21.21
CA LEU A 104 40.06 -2.48 20.46
C LEU A 104 38.88 -2.00 21.32
N THR A 105 37.95 -1.32 20.69
CA THR A 105 36.61 -1.08 21.25
C THR A 105 35.77 -2.36 21.13
N ASP A 106 34.58 -2.39 21.73
CA ASP A 106 33.63 -3.49 21.55
C ASP A 106 33.27 -3.70 20.07
N LEU A 107 33.18 -2.61 19.29
CA LEU A 107 32.94 -2.65 17.85
C LEU A 107 34.12 -3.27 17.10
N GLY A 108 35.35 -2.86 17.42
CA GLY A 108 36.57 -3.42 16.83
C GLY A 108 36.75 -4.90 17.16
N ALA A 109 36.51 -5.29 18.41
CA ALA A 109 36.59 -6.69 18.85
C ALA A 109 35.55 -7.58 18.16
N ARG A 110 34.30 -7.11 18.00
CA ARG A 110 33.28 -7.80 17.18
C ARG A 110 33.70 -7.89 15.72
N SER A 111 34.19 -6.79 15.14
CA SER A 111 34.57 -6.75 13.73
C SER A 111 35.66 -7.77 13.41
N VAL A 112 36.70 -7.87 14.24
CA VAL A 112 37.77 -8.87 14.10
C VAL A 112 37.24 -10.30 14.22
N ARG A 113 36.36 -10.56 15.20
CA ARG A 113 35.76 -11.88 15.42
C ARG A 113 34.91 -12.33 14.23
N ASP A 114 34.16 -11.41 13.66
CA ASP A 114 33.20 -11.67 12.57
C ASP A 114 33.86 -11.55 11.17
N ASP A 115 35.17 -11.28 11.11
CA ASP A 115 35.94 -10.99 9.88
C ASP A 115 35.25 -9.95 8.97
N THR A 116 34.57 -8.97 9.59
CA THR A 116 33.72 -7.97 8.91
C THR A 116 33.97 -6.60 9.50
N ARG A 117 34.24 -5.58 8.67
CA ARG A 117 34.43 -4.20 9.14
C ARG A 117 33.07 -3.53 9.33
N TYR A 118 32.70 -3.23 10.57
CA TYR A 118 31.50 -2.45 10.87
C TYR A 118 31.81 -0.94 10.92
N VAL A 119 31.27 -0.14 10.01
CA VAL A 119 31.50 1.31 9.98
C VAL A 119 30.25 2.04 10.49
N PRO A 120 30.35 2.82 11.59
CA PRO A 120 29.22 3.62 12.05
C PRO A 120 28.93 4.73 11.05
N LYS A 121 27.67 4.85 10.63
CA LYS A 121 27.22 5.85 9.67
C LYS A 121 25.92 6.47 10.14
N ARG A 122 25.78 7.78 9.92
CA ARG A 122 24.48 8.45 10.12
C ARG A 122 23.63 8.28 8.88
N ASP A 123 22.46 7.68 9.07
CA ASP A 123 21.45 7.55 8.05
C ASP A 123 20.28 8.50 8.32
N ARG A 124 19.61 8.91 7.23
CA ARG A 124 18.50 9.86 7.26
C ARG A 124 17.28 9.17 6.69
N GLN A 125 16.21 9.17 7.47
CA GLN A 125 14.98 8.50 7.07
C GLN A 125 13.75 9.33 7.43
N LYS A 126 12.67 9.15 6.65
CA LYS A 126 11.35 9.67 6.98
C LYS A 126 10.52 8.56 7.63
N LEU A 127 9.91 8.88 8.76
CA LEU A 127 8.88 8.08 9.41
C LEU A 127 7.55 8.83 9.34
N TYR A 128 6.46 8.10 9.13
CA TYR A 128 5.14 8.68 9.05
C TYR A 128 4.30 8.30 10.27
N PHE A 129 3.62 9.29 10.84
CA PHE A 129 2.63 9.11 11.89
C PHE A 129 1.28 9.62 11.39
N ASP A 130 0.20 8.94 11.74
CA ASP A 130 -1.13 9.35 11.32
C ASP A 130 -1.56 10.63 12.04
N GLY A 131 -2.20 11.55 11.31
CA GLY A 131 -2.68 12.82 11.84
C GLY A 131 -4.00 12.73 12.60
N VAL A 132 -4.49 11.52 12.90
CA VAL A 132 -5.80 11.29 13.52
C VAL A 132 -5.65 10.88 14.99
N LEU A 133 -4.95 9.77 15.22
CA LEU A 133 -4.61 9.20 16.51
C LEU A 133 -3.15 9.48 16.92
N GLY A 134 -2.30 9.95 16.00
CA GLY A 134 -0.89 10.25 16.27
C GLY A 134 0.00 9.02 16.39
N GLY A 135 -0.43 7.87 15.85
CA GLY A 135 0.30 6.61 15.87
C GLY A 135 1.23 6.45 14.66
N PRO A 136 2.28 5.62 14.75
CA PRO A 136 3.15 5.36 13.62
C PRO A 136 2.47 4.50 12.55
N LEU A 137 2.75 4.78 11.27
CA LEU A 137 2.32 3.93 10.17
C LEU A 137 3.15 2.63 10.12
N PRO A 138 2.51 1.47 9.91
CA PRO A 138 3.19 0.19 9.70
C PRO A 138 4.21 0.22 8.54
N ALA A 139 5.18 -0.68 8.58
CA ALA A 139 6.25 -0.82 7.58
C ALA A 139 5.71 -1.01 6.15
N ALA A 140 4.52 -1.60 6.01
CA ALA A 140 3.86 -1.82 4.73
C ALA A 140 3.59 -0.51 3.95
N TYR A 141 3.46 0.63 4.63
CA TYR A 141 3.23 1.95 4.02
C TYR A 141 4.49 2.58 3.40
N TYR A 142 5.66 1.98 3.59
CA TYR A 142 6.93 2.43 2.98
C TYR A 142 7.29 1.62 1.73
N GLY A 143 6.40 0.72 1.29
CA GLY A 143 6.59 -0.08 0.09
C GLY A 143 6.54 0.75 -1.19
N ARG A 144 7.21 0.28 -2.25
CA ARG A 144 7.34 0.98 -3.55
C ARG A 144 6.01 1.34 -4.24
N LYS A 145 4.92 0.68 -3.88
CA LYS A 145 3.58 0.94 -4.45
C LYS A 145 2.86 2.08 -3.73
N VAL A 146 3.27 2.41 -2.51
CA VAL A 146 2.62 3.43 -1.70
C VAL A 146 3.24 4.78 -2.03
N VAL A 147 2.39 5.73 -2.40
CA VAL A 147 2.79 7.11 -2.64
C VAL A 147 2.21 7.96 -1.54
N VAL A 148 3.10 8.70 -0.86
CA VAL A 148 2.76 9.71 0.13
C VAL A 148 3.08 11.07 -0.49
N TRP A 149 2.11 11.98 -0.45
CA TRP A 149 2.28 13.33 -0.95
C TRP A 149 2.84 14.24 0.13
N ASP A 150 3.76 15.12 -0.23
CA ASP A 150 4.04 16.30 0.59
C ASP A 150 2.86 17.30 0.51
N ARG A 151 2.93 18.37 1.29
CA ARG A 151 1.89 19.40 1.34
C ARG A 151 1.64 20.09 -0.01
N ALA A 152 2.69 20.36 -0.80
CA ALA A 152 2.57 21.03 -2.08
C ALA A 152 1.87 20.11 -3.10
N GLN A 153 2.36 18.87 -3.21
CA GLN A 153 1.80 17.82 -4.06
C GLN A 153 0.34 17.55 -3.73
N ALA A 154 -0.02 17.50 -2.44
CA ALA A 154 -1.39 17.29 -2.02
C ALA A 154 -2.31 18.44 -2.45
N THR A 155 -1.86 19.69 -2.30
CA THR A 155 -2.67 20.88 -2.65
C THR A 155 -2.98 20.96 -4.15
N GLU A 156 -2.15 20.36 -5.00
CA GLU A 156 -2.38 20.25 -6.44
C GLU A 156 -3.44 19.20 -6.82
N GLN A 157 -3.82 18.32 -5.89
CA GLN A 157 -4.77 17.23 -6.16
C GLN A 157 -6.21 17.72 -6.15
N LYS A 158 -6.83 17.75 -7.33
CA LYS A 158 -8.23 18.17 -7.50
C LYS A 158 -9.25 17.08 -7.15
N TRP A 159 -8.82 15.83 -7.13
CA TRP A 159 -9.72 14.66 -7.04
C TRP A 159 -9.79 14.04 -5.65
N HIS A 160 -8.87 14.40 -4.75
CA HIS A 160 -8.84 13.91 -3.37
C HIS A 160 -9.18 15.06 -2.43
N ARG A 161 -10.10 14.81 -1.50
CA ARG A 161 -10.38 15.75 -0.42
C ARG A 161 -9.23 15.69 0.58
N LEU A 162 -8.51 16.80 0.74
CA LEU A 162 -7.48 16.93 1.77
C LEU A 162 -8.18 17.02 3.11
N MET A 163 -7.87 16.09 4.00
CA MET A 163 -8.45 16.05 5.33
C MET A 163 -7.51 16.75 6.32
N SER A 164 -8.07 17.45 7.29
CA SER A 164 -7.29 18.16 8.32
C SER A 164 -6.79 17.20 9.40
N HIS A 165 -5.61 17.46 9.96
CA HIS A 165 -5.12 16.77 11.15
C HIS A 165 -6.13 16.92 12.30
N ALA A 166 -6.48 15.81 12.94
CA ALA A 166 -7.38 15.77 14.09
C ALA A 166 -6.64 15.91 15.42
N CYS A 167 -5.32 15.68 15.43
CA CYS A 167 -4.46 15.87 16.58
C CYS A 167 -3.21 16.68 16.23
N ALA A 168 -2.49 17.17 17.24
CA ALA A 168 -1.13 17.66 17.08
C ALA A 168 -0.13 16.50 17.14
N PHE A 169 1.07 16.69 16.58
CA PHE A 169 2.15 15.73 16.75
C PHE A 169 2.62 15.73 18.20
N ARG A 170 2.85 14.55 18.78
CA ARG A 170 3.34 14.41 20.14
C ARG A 170 4.87 14.30 20.13
N GLU A 171 5.54 15.16 20.89
CA GLU A 171 7.01 15.21 20.97
C GLU A 171 7.62 13.87 21.43
N ASP A 172 6.89 13.12 22.27
CA ASP A 172 7.31 11.81 22.79
C ASP A 172 7.07 10.63 21.83
N ALA A 173 6.37 10.84 20.70
CA ALA A 173 5.93 9.75 19.83
C ALA A 173 7.10 9.00 19.19
N LEU A 174 8.15 9.73 18.79
CA LEU A 174 9.34 9.12 18.20
C LEU A 174 10.11 8.28 19.22
N GLN A 175 10.31 8.80 20.43
CA GLN A 175 11.00 8.08 21.50
C GLN A 175 10.24 6.80 21.87
N ARG A 176 8.92 6.91 22.06
CA ARG A 176 8.07 5.74 22.33
C ARG A 176 8.13 4.71 21.20
N LEU A 177 8.21 5.14 19.94
CA LEU A 177 8.39 4.21 18.82
C LEU A 177 9.78 3.55 18.85
N ALA A 178 10.84 4.30 19.12
CA ALA A 178 12.21 3.77 19.14
C ALA A 178 12.44 2.72 20.24
N GLU A 179 11.70 2.81 21.35
CA GLU A 179 11.76 1.89 22.50
C GLU A 179 10.87 0.64 22.36
N ARG A 180 10.02 0.59 21.33
CA ARG A 180 9.09 -0.55 21.14
C ARG A 180 9.83 -1.82 20.74
N PRO A 181 9.47 -2.99 21.32
CA PRO A 181 9.99 -4.28 20.87
C PRO A 181 9.62 -4.62 19.41
N ASP A 182 8.49 -4.10 18.92
CA ASP A 182 7.97 -4.31 17.57
C ASP A 182 8.28 -3.14 16.62
N ARG A 183 9.23 -2.26 16.96
CA ARG A 183 9.58 -1.06 16.18
C ARG A 183 9.90 -1.32 14.70
N ARG A 184 10.44 -2.52 14.39
CA ARG A 184 10.69 -2.96 13.01
C ARG A 184 9.42 -3.00 12.15
N ASP A 185 8.28 -3.31 12.76
CA ASP A 185 6.98 -3.39 12.09
C ASP A 185 6.44 -1.99 11.72
N PHE A 186 7.16 -0.94 12.10
CA PHE A 186 6.90 0.48 11.82
C PHE A 186 8.08 1.17 11.12
N ASN A 187 8.87 0.39 10.38
CA ASN A 187 10.00 0.85 9.58
C ASN A 187 11.17 1.44 10.38
N VAL A 188 11.34 0.99 11.64
CA VAL A 188 12.53 1.27 12.47
C VAL A 188 13.23 -0.07 12.72
N PRO A 189 14.10 -0.54 11.81
CA PRO A 189 14.79 -1.82 11.98
C PRO A 189 15.80 -1.78 13.15
N ASP A 190 16.19 -2.95 13.65
CA ASP A 190 17.00 -3.06 14.86
C ASP A 190 18.41 -2.46 14.72
N GLU A 191 18.90 -2.37 13.49
CA GLU A 191 20.16 -1.75 13.12
C GLU A 191 20.16 -0.23 13.32
N LEU A 192 18.99 0.42 13.34
CA LEU A 192 18.90 1.85 13.68
C LEU A 192 19.05 2.03 15.18
N ARG A 193 20.15 2.68 15.56
CA ARG A 193 20.48 3.11 16.92
C ARG A 193 20.44 4.63 17.01
N GLU A 194 20.36 5.15 18.24
CA GLU A 194 20.40 6.60 18.50
C GLU A 194 19.42 7.40 17.62
N VAL A 195 18.19 6.91 17.48
CA VAL A 195 17.16 7.56 16.67
C VAL A 195 16.86 8.94 17.26
N ALA A 196 17.14 9.98 16.49
CA ALA A 196 16.99 11.37 16.90
C ALA A 196 16.01 12.12 15.98
N PHE A 197 15.12 12.90 16.59
CA PHE A 197 14.23 13.80 15.87
C PHE A 197 15.05 14.90 15.17
N ARG A 198 14.67 15.21 13.93
CA ARG A 198 15.32 16.28 13.18
C ARG A 198 14.36 17.34 12.66
N ALA A 199 13.31 16.91 11.97
CA ALA A 199 12.33 17.83 11.41
C ALA A 199 10.95 17.19 11.37
N LEU A 200 9.93 18.04 11.38
CA LEU A 200 8.53 17.67 11.24
C LEU A 200 7.94 18.43 10.06
N ASP A 201 7.28 17.70 9.17
CA ASP A 201 6.51 18.26 8.07
C ASP A 201 5.13 17.59 8.00
N HIS A 202 4.25 18.13 7.16
CA HIS A 202 2.94 17.55 6.86
C HIS A 202 3.01 16.76 5.56
N ALA A 203 2.44 15.57 5.60
CA ALA A 203 2.28 14.72 4.43
C ALA A 203 0.85 14.20 4.35
N TYR A 204 0.49 13.61 3.22
CA TYR A 204 -0.85 13.09 2.98
C TYR A 204 -0.80 11.73 2.28
N LEU A 205 -1.53 10.76 2.82
CA LEU A 205 -1.69 9.45 2.22
C LEU A 205 -3.00 9.40 1.42
N PRO A 206 -2.96 9.36 0.08
CA PRO A 206 -4.14 9.13 -0.72
C PRO A 206 -4.73 7.74 -0.50
N CYS A 207 -6.03 7.70 -0.25
CA CYS A 207 -6.79 6.48 -0.04
C CYS A 207 -8.26 6.66 -0.43
N TYR A 208 -8.98 5.55 -0.50
CA TYR A 208 -10.44 5.54 -0.68
C TYR A 208 -11.12 5.12 0.61
N VAL A 209 -12.20 5.81 0.94
CA VAL A 209 -13.12 5.41 2.00
C VAL A 209 -14.47 5.14 1.36
N ILE A 210 -14.94 3.90 1.47
CA ILE A 210 -16.22 3.46 0.95
C ILE A 210 -17.22 3.42 2.10
N ARG A 211 -18.29 4.21 1.98
CA ARG A 211 -19.45 4.07 2.86
C ARG A 211 -20.25 2.87 2.41
N THR A 212 -20.57 2.00 3.36
CA THR A 212 -21.33 0.79 3.13
C THR A 212 -22.57 0.74 4.01
N ARG A 213 -23.55 -0.06 3.60
CA ARG A 213 -24.69 -0.48 4.43
C ARG A 213 -24.52 -1.96 4.75
N THR A 214 -24.71 -2.29 6.02
CA THR A 214 -24.71 -3.66 6.52
C THR A 214 -25.99 -3.93 7.32
N SER A 215 -26.23 -5.18 7.72
CA SER A 215 -27.32 -5.52 8.64
C SER A 215 -27.20 -4.79 9.99
N GLY A 216 -25.99 -4.45 10.42
CA GLY A 216 -25.71 -3.67 11.62
C GLY A 216 -25.82 -2.16 11.45
N GLY A 217 -26.15 -1.68 10.24
CA GLY A 217 -26.23 -0.25 9.92
C GLY A 217 -25.09 0.25 9.02
N PRO A 218 -24.89 1.58 8.94
CA PRO A 218 -23.82 2.18 8.14
C PRO A 218 -22.43 1.75 8.64
N SER A 219 -21.52 1.49 7.70
CA SER A 219 -20.13 1.11 7.96
C SER A 219 -19.19 1.82 6.99
N LEU A 220 -17.88 1.77 7.28
CA LEU A 220 -16.82 2.33 6.44
C LEU A 220 -15.78 1.25 6.14
N LEU A 221 -15.34 1.17 4.89
CA LEU A 221 -14.18 0.39 4.46
C LEU A 221 -13.13 1.33 3.89
N ALA A 222 -11.87 1.16 4.25
CA ALA A 222 -10.76 1.96 3.72
C ALA A 222 -9.92 1.13 2.76
N TYR A 223 -9.35 1.77 1.74
CA TYR A 223 -8.52 1.12 0.72
C TYR A 223 -7.30 2.00 0.42
N SER A 224 -6.12 1.39 0.37
CA SER A 224 -4.86 2.04 0.05
C SER A 224 -4.03 1.15 -0.88
N ALA A 225 -2.89 1.65 -1.34
CA ALA A 225 -1.97 0.88 -2.17
C ALA A 225 -1.21 -0.24 -1.39
N VAL A 226 -1.45 -0.39 -0.08
CA VAL A 226 -0.79 -1.39 0.77
C VAL A 226 -1.28 -2.82 0.52
N SER A 227 -2.59 -2.97 0.31
CA SER A 227 -3.24 -4.28 0.16
C SER A 227 -4.02 -4.34 -1.15
N ASP A 228 -4.32 -5.56 -1.59
CA ASP A 228 -5.23 -5.85 -2.70
C ASP A 228 -6.71 -5.92 -2.26
N THR A 229 -6.97 -5.79 -0.95
CA THR A 229 -8.28 -5.79 -0.29
C THR A 229 -8.40 -4.55 0.61
N HIS A 230 -9.50 -4.41 1.36
CA HIS A 230 -9.63 -3.33 2.33
C HIS A 230 -8.45 -3.28 3.32
N ASP A 231 -8.00 -2.07 3.59
CA ASP A 231 -6.91 -1.76 4.50
C ASP A 231 -7.44 -1.68 5.93
N GLU A 232 -7.18 -2.72 6.72
CA GLU A 232 -7.65 -2.80 8.10
C GLU A 232 -7.05 -1.73 9.02
N HIS A 233 -5.80 -1.32 8.78
CA HIS A 233 -5.17 -0.29 9.61
C HIS A 233 -5.84 1.06 9.36
N LEU A 234 -6.05 1.43 8.10
CA LEU A 234 -6.82 2.63 7.78
C LEU A 234 -8.28 2.52 8.22
N GLY A 235 -8.89 1.32 8.16
CA GLY A 235 -10.24 1.09 8.66
C GLY A 235 -10.35 1.43 10.14
N ARG A 236 -9.40 0.98 10.97
CA ARG A 236 -9.32 1.35 12.40
C ARG A 236 -9.12 2.85 12.61
N LEU A 237 -8.26 3.50 11.81
CA LEU A 237 -8.08 4.95 11.87
C LEU A 237 -9.38 5.70 11.53
N CYS A 238 -10.11 5.26 10.51
CA CYS A 238 -11.38 5.86 10.11
C CYS A 238 -12.45 5.73 11.21
N LEU A 239 -12.51 4.56 11.88
CA LEU A 239 -13.40 4.35 13.03
C LEU A 239 -13.02 5.22 14.23
N GLY A 240 -11.72 5.45 14.44
CA GLY A 240 -11.18 6.32 15.48
C GLY A 240 -11.30 7.82 15.17
N TRP A 241 -11.92 8.21 14.05
CA TRP A 241 -12.04 9.61 13.62
C TRP A 241 -13.49 10.11 13.65
N PRO A 242 -13.98 10.65 14.78
CA PRO A 242 -15.38 11.08 14.92
C PRO A 242 -15.85 12.09 13.86
N ALA A 243 -14.96 13.01 13.47
CA ALA A 243 -15.27 14.05 12.50
C ALA A 243 -15.27 13.56 11.03
N LEU A 244 -14.80 12.35 10.76
CA LEU A 244 -14.69 11.82 9.39
C LEU A 244 -16.05 11.77 8.71
N THR A 245 -17.04 11.12 9.33
CA THR A 245 -18.36 10.92 8.72
C THR A 245 -19.04 12.26 8.40
N GLY A 246 -19.02 13.21 9.34
CA GLY A 246 -19.58 14.54 9.10
C GLY A 246 -18.85 15.28 7.97
N THR A 247 -17.53 15.13 7.89
CA THR A 247 -16.72 15.75 6.82
C THR A 247 -16.97 15.11 5.47
N LEU A 248 -17.18 13.80 5.40
CA LEU A 248 -17.54 13.09 4.17
C LEU A 248 -18.92 13.57 3.69
N ASP A 249 -19.88 13.66 4.60
CA ASP A 249 -21.28 14.01 4.32
C ASP A 249 -21.48 15.48 3.92
N ALA A 250 -20.67 16.41 4.45
CA ALA A 250 -20.79 17.84 4.20
C ALA A 250 -20.68 18.27 2.72
N GLY A 251 -20.16 17.41 1.84
CA GLY A 251 -20.06 17.68 0.40
C GLY A 251 -20.90 16.77 -0.48
N ASP A 252 -21.76 15.92 0.10
CA ASP A 252 -22.59 15.01 -0.64
C ASP A 252 -23.97 15.64 -0.94
N SER A 253 -24.37 15.65 -2.21
CA SER A 253 -25.75 15.96 -2.57
C SER A 253 -26.69 14.85 -2.15
N SER A 254 -27.85 15.22 -1.62
CA SER A 254 -28.97 14.30 -1.39
C SER A 254 -29.66 13.89 -2.69
N ASP A 255 -29.57 14.71 -3.75
CA ASP A 255 -30.13 14.39 -5.07
C ASP A 255 -29.13 13.59 -5.91
N VAL A 256 -29.16 12.28 -5.69
CA VAL A 256 -28.37 11.28 -6.42
C VAL A 256 -28.61 11.35 -7.94
N ARG A 257 -29.82 11.67 -8.39
CA ARG A 257 -30.15 11.68 -9.82
C ARG A 257 -29.49 12.87 -10.51
N ALA A 258 -29.49 14.03 -9.87
CA ALA A 258 -28.78 15.20 -10.37
C ALA A 258 -27.28 14.93 -10.54
N GLU A 259 -26.67 14.17 -9.60
CA GLU A 259 -25.23 13.83 -9.64
C GLU A 259 -24.84 12.98 -10.85
N PHE A 260 -25.71 12.08 -11.29
CA PHE A 260 -25.50 11.29 -12.50
C PHE A 260 -26.06 11.96 -13.76
N GLY A 261 -26.78 13.09 -13.65
CA GLY A 261 -27.52 13.70 -14.75
C GLY A 261 -26.67 14.00 -15.98
N GLY A 262 -25.50 14.63 -15.79
CA GLY A 262 -24.56 14.88 -16.89
C GLY A 262 -24.03 13.60 -17.54
N TRP A 263 -23.60 12.64 -16.71
CA TRP A 263 -23.06 11.36 -17.18
C TRP A 263 -24.10 10.51 -17.96
N LEU A 264 -25.37 10.56 -17.53
CA LEU A 264 -26.50 9.92 -18.19
C LEU A 264 -26.88 10.63 -19.50
N ALA A 265 -26.94 11.96 -19.50
CA ALA A 265 -27.26 12.76 -20.67
C ALA A 265 -26.23 12.58 -21.79
N GLU A 266 -24.93 12.55 -21.45
CA GLU A 266 -23.84 12.23 -22.40
C GLU A 266 -24.03 10.88 -23.12
N ARG A 267 -24.75 9.97 -22.49
CA ARG A 267 -24.98 8.58 -22.94
C ARG A 267 -26.36 8.35 -23.51
N ASP A 268 -27.21 9.38 -23.59
CA ASP A 268 -28.59 9.25 -24.04
C ASP A 268 -29.35 8.19 -23.22
N ILE A 269 -29.24 8.30 -21.89
CA ILE A 269 -29.88 7.41 -20.91
C ILE A 269 -30.84 8.24 -20.07
N ASP A 270 -32.09 7.77 -19.96
CA ASP A 270 -33.13 8.40 -19.15
C ASP A 270 -32.84 8.18 -17.65
N PRO A 271 -32.74 9.25 -16.83
CA PRO A 271 -32.62 9.14 -15.37
C PRO A 271 -33.73 8.32 -14.68
N ALA A 272 -34.89 8.12 -15.30
CA ALA A 272 -35.94 7.24 -14.80
C ALA A 272 -35.51 5.75 -14.73
N GLN A 273 -34.41 5.38 -15.41
CA GLN A 273 -33.81 4.04 -15.34
C GLN A 273 -32.99 3.81 -14.06
N LEU A 274 -32.76 4.85 -13.26
CA LEU A 274 -32.16 4.75 -11.93
C LEU A 274 -33.19 4.27 -10.90
N ARG A 275 -32.91 3.13 -10.26
CA ARG A 275 -33.77 2.50 -9.26
C ARG A 275 -32.94 2.08 -8.04
N TRP A 276 -33.51 2.24 -6.86
CA TRP A 276 -32.96 1.63 -5.65
C TRP A 276 -33.49 0.21 -5.49
N THR A 277 -32.62 -0.71 -5.11
CA THR A 277 -33.04 -2.04 -4.66
C THR A 277 -33.45 -2.01 -3.19
N ASP A 278 -34.12 -3.06 -2.73
CA ASP A 278 -34.44 -3.25 -1.31
C ASP A 278 -33.18 -3.33 -0.43
N ALA A 279 -32.08 -3.83 -0.99
CA ALA A 279 -30.77 -3.84 -0.35
C ALA A 279 -30.11 -2.44 -0.27
N GLY A 280 -30.70 -1.42 -0.89
CA GLY A 280 -30.17 -0.06 -0.90
C GLY A 280 -29.06 0.15 -1.93
N THR A 281 -28.95 -0.69 -2.95
CA THR A 281 -28.05 -0.48 -4.10
C THR A 281 -28.75 0.40 -5.12
N LEU A 282 -28.08 1.46 -5.58
CA LEU A 282 -28.54 2.21 -6.74
C LEU A 282 -28.17 1.45 -8.01
N ARG A 283 -29.17 1.09 -8.81
CA ARG A 283 -29.01 0.40 -10.10
C ARG A 283 -29.42 1.30 -11.25
N LEU A 284 -28.63 1.27 -12.32
CA LEU A 284 -29.04 1.74 -13.64
C LEU A 284 -29.47 0.51 -14.45
N THR A 285 -30.78 0.32 -14.58
CA THR A 285 -31.34 -0.86 -15.25
C THR A 285 -31.58 -0.54 -16.73
N LEU A 286 -30.78 -1.16 -17.60
CA LEU A 286 -30.82 -0.93 -19.05
C LEU A 286 -31.36 -2.16 -19.79
N PRO A 287 -31.99 -1.97 -20.97
CA PRO A 287 -32.38 -3.08 -21.82
C PRO A 287 -31.14 -3.83 -22.36
N ALA A 288 -31.30 -5.12 -22.68
CA ALA A 288 -30.21 -5.97 -23.17
C ALA A 288 -29.47 -5.40 -24.39
N THR A 289 -30.17 -4.63 -25.23
CA THR A 289 -29.61 -3.96 -26.41
C THR A 289 -28.52 -2.93 -26.10
N ARG A 290 -28.40 -2.50 -24.84
CA ARG A 290 -27.36 -1.57 -24.35
C ARG A 290 -26.08 -2.29 -23.92
N PHE A 291 -26.06 -3.62 -23.84
CA PHE A 291 -24.86 -4.41 -23.56
C PHE A 291 -24.44 -5.19 -24.79
N ARG A 292 -23.14 -5.15 -25.12
CA ARG A 292 -22.59 -5.72 -26.35
C ARG A 292 -21.42 -6.65 -26.04
N ALA A 293 -21.34 -7.77 -26.76
CA ALA A 293 -20.13 -8.59 -26.75
C ALA A 293 -18.94 -7.76 -27.25
N HIS A 294 -17.74 -8.08 -26.75
CA HIS A 294 -16.52 -7.32 -27.04
C HIS A 294 -16.22 -7.09 -28.54
N THR A 295 -16.72 -7.96 -29.42
CA THR A 295 -16.48 -7.95 -30.86
C THR A 295 -17.35 -6.96 -31.66
N ALA A 296 -18.37 -6.36 -31.06
CA ALA A 296 -19.29 -5.45 -31.76
C ALA A 296 -18.83 -3.99 -31.66
N ALA A 297 -18.02 -3.53 -32.63
CA ALA A 297 -17.44 -2.19 -32.69
C ALA A 297 -18.40 -1.10 -33.19
N ASP A 298 -19.63 -1.03 -32.67
CA ASP A 298 -20.54 0.07 -32.97
C ASP A 298 -20.51 1.12 -31.86
N GLY A 299 -19.97 2.31 -32.20
CA GLY A 299 -19.84 3.49 -31.33
C GLY A 299 -21.16 4.16 -30.93
N ARG A 300 -22.25 3.40 -30.78
CA ARG A 300 -23.53 3.93 -30.34
C ARG A 300 -23.41 4.43 -28.89
N LYS A 301 -23.75 5.70 -28.66
CA LYS A 301 -23.71 6.31 -27.32
C LYS A 301 -24.52 5.51 -26.31
N GLY A 302 -23.97 5.41 -25.10
CA GLY A 302 -24.60 4.72 -23.97
C GLY A 302 -24.75 3.21 -24.13
N THR A 303 -23.94 2.57 -24.97
CA THR A 303 -23.75 1.11 -24.90
C THR A 303 -22.55 0.79 -24.01
N PHE A 304 -22.55 -0.43 -23.46
CA PHE A 304 -21.50 -0.92 -22.56
C PHE A 304 -21.02 -2.30 -23.04
N PRO A 305 -19.72 -2.61 -22.89
CA PRO A 305 -19.24 -3.98 -23.00
C PRO A 305 -20.01 -4.89 -22.04
N LEU A 306 -20.31 -6.11 -22.46
CA LEU A 306 -21.08 -7.07 -21.68
C LEU A 306 -20.38 -7.41 -20.35
N VAL A 307 -19.04 -7.41 -20.31
CA VAL A 307 -18.24 -7.55 -19.09
C VAL A 307 -18.49 -6.45 -18.04
N ARG A 308 -19.09 -5.32 -18.42
CA ARG A 308 -19.48 -4.24 -17.49
C ARG A 308 -20.84 -4.48 -16.82
N LEU A 309 -21.60 -5.49 -17.23
CA LEU A 309 -22.84 -5.85 -16.55
C LEU A 309 -22.55 -6.29 -15.10
N GLY A 310 -23.24 -5.67 -14.13
CA GLY A 310 -22.99 -5.85 -12.69
C GLY A 310 -21.82 -5.05 -12.13
N SER A 311 -21.03 -4.38 -12.99
CA SER A 311 -19.93 -3.52 -12.54
C SER A 311 -20.45 -2.20 -11.98
N TYR A 312 -19.57 -1.47 -11.29
CA TYR A 312 -19.90 -0.22 -10.65
C TYR A 312 -19.33 0.98 -11.42
N VAL A 313 -20.05 2.09 -11.32
CA VAL A 313 -19.66 3.42 -11.80
C VAL A 313 -19.75 4.37 -10.63
N THR A 314 -18.76 5.25 -10.50
CA THR A 314 -18.77 6.33 -9.51
C THR A 314 -18.91 7.67 -10.19
N ALA A 315 -19.95 8.44 -9.86
CA ALA A 315 -20.06 9.86 -10.20
C ALA A 315 -19.99 10.68 -8.91
N ARG A 316 -19.02 11.60 -8.84
CA ARG A 316 -18.59 12.22 -7.58
C ARG A 316 -18.30 11.15 -6.53
N SER A 317 -19.11 11.09 -5.47
CA SER A 317 -19.01 10.10 -4.40
C SER A 317 -20.04 8.96 -4.51
N HIS A 318 -21.04 9.03 -5.39
CA HIS A 318 -22.12 8.04 -5.43
C HIS A 318 -21.71 6.78 -6.18
N VAL A 319 -22.13 5.62 -5.68
CA VAL A 319 -21.90 4.32 -6.32
C VAL A 319 -23.16 3.88 -7.06
N LEU A 320 -23.02 3.55 -8.33
CA LEU A 320 -24.08 3.09 -9.23
C LEU A 320 -23.70 1.73 -9.82
N GLN A 321 -24.58 0.74 -9.72
CA GLN A 321 -24.40 -0.56 -10.36
C GLN A 321 -25.05 -0.56 -11.75
N LEU A 322 -24.32 -1.01 -12.78
CA LEU A 322 -24.88 -1.23 -14.12
C LEU A 322 -25.65 -2.56 -14.15
N TRP A 323 -26.90 -2.54 -14.61
CA TRP A 323 -27.78 -3.69 -14.48
C TRP A 323 -28.62 -3.97 -15.74
N CYS A 324 -29.06 -5.22 -15.86
CA CYS A 324 -30.02 -5.70 -16.85
C CYS A 324 -30.88 -6.80 -16.22
N ASP A 325 -32.18 -6.77 -16.46
CA ASP A 325 -33.11 -7.77 -15.92
C ASP A 325 -33.09 -9.08 -16.70
N ASP A 326 -32.44 -9.14 -17.88
CA ASP A 326 -32.33 -10.35 -18.70
C ASP A 326 -31.36 -11.37 -18.05
N PRO A 327 -31.86 -12.51 -17.52
CA PRO A 327 -31.03 -13.50 -16.85
C PRO A 327 -30.05 -14.20 -17.81
N ARG A 328 -30.37 -14.29 -19.11
CA ARG A 328 -29.48 -14.89 -20.11
C ARG A 328 -28.26 -14.01 -20.34
N LEU A 329 -28.49 -12.70 -20.39
CA LEU A 329 -27.41 -11.71 -20.54
C LEU A 329 -26.52 -11.65 -19.29
N ARG A 330 -27.12 -11.73 -18.09
CA ARG A 330 -26.34 -11.84 -16.83
C ARG A 330 -25.47 -13.10 -16.82
N ARG A 331 -25.99 -14.25 -17.23
CA ARG A 331 -25.20 -15.49 -17.37
C ARG A 331 -24.08 -15.34 -18.41
N ALA A 332 -24.35 -14.73 -19.56
CA ALA A 332 -23.33 -14.48 -20.58
C ALA A 332 -22.20 -13.57 -20.06
N ALA A 333 -22.54 -12.52 -19.31
CA ALA A 333 -21.56 -11.62 -18.70
C ALA A 333 -20.65 -12.32 -17.69
N ILE A 334 -21.18 -13.27 -16.90
CA ILE A 334 -20.35 -14.09 -16.00
C ILE A 334 -19.31 -14.87 -16.79
N LEU A 335 -19.75 -15.56 -17.84
CA LEU A 335 -18.89 -16.38 -18.67
C LEU A 335 -17.80 -15.56 -19.36
N GLU A 336 -18.14 -14.39 -19.89
CA GLU A 336 -17.17 -13.50 -20.54
C GLU A 336 -16.16 -12.91 -19.53
N ARG A 337 -16.60 -12.51 -18.33
CA ARG A 337 -15.70 -12.03 -17.25
C ARG A 337 -14.77 -13.15 -16.76
N ALA A 338 -15.29 -14.36 -16.58
CA ALA A 338 -14.51 -15.52 -16.17
C ALA A 338 -13.50 -15.92 -17.23
N LEU A 339 -13.90 -15.97 -18.51
CA LEU A 339 -13.02 -16.28 -19.62
C LEU A 339 -11.86 -15.27 -19.70
N ASN A 340 -12.16 -13.97 -19.67
CA ASN A 340 -11.14 -12.90 -19.69
C ASN A 340 -10.15 -13.01 -18.52
N ARG A 341 -10.60 -13.41 -17.33
CA ARG A 341 -9.72 -13.62 -16.18
C ARG A 341 -8.80 -14.82 -16.38
N VAL A 342 -9.34 -15.95 -16.86
CA VAL A 342 -8.57 -17.17 -17.08
C VAL A 342 -7.54 -16.96 -18.20
N THR A 343 -7.92 -16.32 -19.31
CA THR A 343 -7.00 -16.05 -20.43
C THR A 343 -5.90 -15.05 -20.04
N ALA A 344 -6.21 -14.04 -19.22
CA ALA A 344 -5.22 -13.11 -18.69
C ALA A 344 -4.28 -13.75 -17.65
N SER A 345 -4.74 -14.75 -16.89
CA SER A 345 -3.98 -15.42 -15.84
C SER A 345 -3.68 -16.87 -16.19
N ARG A 346 -2.54 -17.10 -16.85
CA ARG A 346 -2.07 -18.45 -17.25
C ARG A 346 -1.85 -19.45 -16.10
N LYS A 347 -1.96 -19.02 -14.84
CA LYS A 347 -1.73 -19.85 -13.64
C LYS A 347 -3.00 -20.12 -12.84
N LEU A 348 -4.16 -19.66 -13.28
CA LEU A 348 -5.41 -19.81 -12.52
C LEU A 348 -5.84 -21.29 -12.50
N GLY A 349 -6.02 -21.84 -11.31
CA GLY A 349 -6.47 -23.23 -11.12
C GLY A 349 -7.99 -23.40 -11.24
N ALA A 350 -8.46 -24.65 -11.36
CA ALA A 350 -9.89 -24.99 -11.44
C ALA A 350 -10.71 -24.48 -10.25
N ALA A 351 -10.22 -24.73 -9.01
CA ALA A 351 -10.90 -24.30 -7.79
C ALA A 351 -11.02 -22.77 -7.71
N GLU A 352 -9.97 -22.03 -8.08
CA GLU A 352 -9.99 -20.57 -8.11
C GLU A 352 -10.99 -20.02 -9.15
N ALA A 353 -11.12 -20.73 -10.29
CA ALA A 353 -12.12 -20.40 -11.32
C ALA A 353 -13.55 -20.67 -10.83
N GLU A 354 -13.79 -21.80 -10.15
CA GLU A 354 -15.08 -22.13 -9.52
C GLU A 354 -15.48 -21.10 -8.48
N ASP A 355 -14.57 -20.75 -7.58
CA ASP A 355 -14.81 -19.72 -6.56
C ASP A 355 -15.13 -18.37 -7.21
N PHE A 356 -14.44 -18.03 -8.32
CA PHE A 356 -14.73 -16.81 -9.06
C PHE A 356 -16.11 -16.85 -9.73
N LEU A 357 -16.49 -17.95 -10.37
CA LEU A 357 -17.82 -18.13 -10.97
C LEU A 357 -18.93 -18.09 -9.94
N ALA A 358 -18.73 -18.70 -8.76
CA ALA A 358 -19.68 -18.67 -7.66
C ALA A 358 -19.91 -17.24 -7.17
N ARG A 359 -18.83 -16.47 -6.93
CA ARG A 359 -18.93 -15.05 -6.55
C ARG A 359 -19.66 -14.22 -7.62
N LEU A 360 -19.34 -14.42 -8.90
CA LEU A 360 -20.00 -13.72 -9.99
C LEU A 360 -21.49 -14.07 -10.12
N SER A 361 -21.86 -15.34 -9.88
CA SER A 361 -23.26 -15.79 -9.92
C SER A 361 -24.11 -15.13 -8.84
N VAL A 362 -23.55 -14.99 -7.64
CA VAL A 362 -24.17 -14.22 -6.55
C VAL A 362 -24.26 -12.74 -6.91
N GLN A 363 -23.15 -12.13 -7.37
CA GLN A 363 -23.10 -10.71 -7.73
C GLN A 363 -24.13 -10.33 -8.81
N LEU A 364 -24.32 -11.22 -9.80
CA LEU A 364 -25.22 -11.02 -10.93
C LEU A 364 -26.59 -11.68 -10.76
N GLU A 365 -26.95 -12.10 -9.54
CA GLU A 365 -28.28 -12.62 -9.19
C GLU A 365 -28.80 -13.61 -10.25
N THR A 366 -28.00 -14.64 -10.55
CA THR A 366 -28.31 -15.63 -11.57
C THR A 366 -27.99 -17.04 -11.08
N SER A 367 -28.58 -18.03 -11.75
CA SER A 367 -28.34 -19.44 -11.42
C SER A 367 -26.85 -19.77 -11.51
N PRO A 368 -26.33 -20.62 -10.60
CA PRO A 368 -24.91 -20.96 -10.56
C PRO A 368 -24.36 -21.34 -11.95
N VAL A 369 -23.20 -20.78 -12.28
CA VAL A 369 -22.44 -21.09 -13.49
C VAL A 369 -21.30 -22.04 -13.12
N THR A 370 -21.14 -23.12 -13.88
CA THR A 370 -20.15 -24.18 -13.62
C THR A 370 -18.92 -24.04 -14.51
N LEU A 371 -17.84 -24.77 -14.19
CA LEU A 371 -16.67 -24.86 -15.10
C LEU A 371 -17.04 -25.42 -16.47
N ASP A 372 -17.96 -26.37 -16.54
CA ASP A 372 -18.40 -26.94 -17.82
C ASP A 372 -19.12 -25.92 -18.68
N ASP A 373 -19.86 -24.99 -18.08
CA ASP A 373 -20.42 -23.84 -18.80
C ASP A 373 -19.33 -22.94 -19.36
N LEU A 374 -18.29 -22.68 -18.57
CA LEU A 374 -17.15 -21.86 -18.98
C LEU A 374 -16.34 -22.52 -20.10
N ARG A 375 -16.07 -23.83 -20.02
CA ARG A 375 -15.39 -24.61 -21.08
C ARG A 375 -16.19 -24.59 -22.38
N ARG A 376 -17.51 -24.82 -22.31
CA ARG A 376 -18.40 -24.72 -23.48
C ARG A 376 -18.38 -23.32 -24.08
N HIS A 377 -18.41 -22.28 -23.24
CA HIS A 377 -18.33 -20.90 -23.70
C HIS A 377 -16.99 -20.59 -24.38
N ALA A 378 -15.86 -21.00 -23.78
CA ALA A 378 -14.53 -20.81 -24.36
C ALA A 378 -14.42 -21.47 -25.75
N TYR A 379 -14.92 -22.71 -25.88
CA TYR A 379 -14.97 -23.43 -27.16
C TYR A 379 -15.77 -22.67 -28.22
N HIS A 380 -16.95 -22.16 -27.87
CA HIS A 380 -17.79 -21.39 -28.81
C HIS A 380 -17.19 -20.02 -29.19
N SER A 381 -16.42 -19.42 -28.29
CA SER A 381 -15.76 -18.14 -28.52
C SER A 381 -14.44 -18.27 -29.30
N GLY A 382 -14.00 -19.49 -29.63
CA GLY A 382 -12.78 -19.76 -30.40
C GLY A 382 -11.48 -19.64 -29.58
N GLU A 383 -11.59 -19.65 -28.25
CA GLU A 383 -10.44 -19.62 -27.36
C GLU A 383 -9.82 -21.03 -27.18
N ILE A 384 -8.52 -21.06 -26.86
CA ILE A 384 -7.77 -22.30 -26.60
C ILE A 384 -8.43 -23.06 -25.43
N PRO A 385 -8.39 -24.41 -25.40
CA PRO A 385 -8.82 -25.19 -24.24
C PRO A 385 -8.27 -24.62 -22.94
N LEU A 386 -9.18 -24.39 -21.98
CA LEU A 386 -8.81 -23.89 -20.66
C LEU A 386 -7.88 -24.91 -19.99
N PRO A 387 -6.93 -24.46 -19.14
CA PRO A 387 -5.88 -25.31 -18.58
C PRO A 387 -6.36 -26.35 -17.56
N PHE A 388 -7.68 -26.50 -17.37
CA PHE A 388 -8.32 -27.36 -16.39
C PHE A 388 -9.60 -28.02 -16.91
#